data_AF-A0A1L7AE53-F1
#
_entry.id   AF-A0A1L7AE53-F1
#
_cell.length_a   1.000
_cell.length_b   1.000
_cell.length_c   1.000
_cell.angle_alpha   90.00
_cell.angle_beta   90.00
_cell.angle_gamma   90.00
#
_symmetry.space_group_name_H-M   'P 1'
#
loop_
_entity.id
_entity.type
_entity.pdbx_description
1 polymer ?
#
loop_
_entity_poly.entity_id
_entity_poly.type
_entity_poly.pdbx_seq_one_letter_code
_entity_poly.pdbx_strand_id
1 'polypeptide(L)'
;MRAMQDGFWRTVGIPCGLARIGPARRRLTRAAWHAEKAAVGAAAEALRIADTARAEADAARQDAARVTGAAEEKQAAAVSLQVRAEEAAARAGEAIRTARERAAEARAAADAAQVERAEAERRARAMEARGRRLLRQAQGEAGRVLGTARAEADRIRRGARGLGAWLGALWHGVLGTAPAAVARKAAGAARAEERRLVLGRITAADAEADRLRDRLRATEERLAATSGAAASLGAERDRLAREVSRLRPAAPPAPEAVPEAPAPRRKP
;
A
#
# COMPACT_ATOMS: atom_id res chain seq x y z
N MET A 1 13.84 25.39 82.72
CA MET A 1 14.30 26.59 81.97
C MET A 1 15.56 26.35 81.12
N ARG A 2 16.61 25.67 81.60
CA ARG A 2 17.84 25.42 80.80
C ARG A 2 17.62 24.71 79.46
N ALA A 3 16.80 23.66 79.43
CA ALA A 3 16.51 22.92 78.21
C ALA A 3 15.90 23.79 77.09
N MET A 4 15.06 24.76 77.46
CA MET A 4 14.48 25.73 76.51
C MET A 4 15.55 26.66 75.93
N GLN A 5 16.44 27.19 76.77
CA GLN A 5 17.55 28.03 76.33
C GLN A 5 18.52 27.25 75.43
N ASP A 6 18.75 25.98 75.74
CA ASP A 6 19.62 25.12 74.95
C ASP A 6 18.99 24.78 73.59
N GLY A 7 17.67 24.54 73.55
CA GLY A 7 16.91 24.38 72.31
C GLY A 7 16.98 25.65 71.46
N PHE A 8 16.66 26.81 72.03
CA PHE A 8 16.73 28.10 71.34
C PHE A 8 18.15 28.39 70.81
N TRP A 9 19.17 28.16 71.62
CA TRP A 9 20.55 28.38 71.21
C TRP A 9 20.96 27.43 70.06
N ARG A 10 20.55 26.15 70.08
CA ARG A 10 20.85 25.23 68.98
C ARG A 10 20.14 25.62 67.69
N THR A 11 18.88 26.02 67.76
CA THR A 11 18.05 26.30 66.58
C THR A 11 18.28 27.69 66.00
N VAL A 12 18.58 28.69 66.83
CA VAL A 12 18.70 30.10 66.42
C VAL A 12 20.08 30.66 66.76
N GLY A 13 20.61 30.33 67.94
CA GLY A 13 21.89 30.87 68.40
C GLY A 13 23.08 30.46 67.54
N ILE A 14 23.29 29.16 67.29
CA ILE A 14 24.41 28.67 66.48
C ILE A 14 24.31 29.19 65.04
N PRO A 15 23.15 29.10 64.33
CA PRO A 15 23.06 29.62 62.95
C PRO A 15 23.29 31.13 62.83
N CYS A 16 22.95 31.91 63.87
CA CYS A 16 23.21 33.35 63.92
C CYS A 16 24.62 33.72 64.41
N GLY A 17 25.49 32.75 64.70
CA GLY A 17 26.84 33.03 65.19
C GLY A 17 26.90 33.50 66.65
N LEU A 18 25.84 33.26 67.44
CA LEU A 18 25.74 33.68 68.83
C LEU A 18 26.37 32.66 69.76
N ALA A 19 27.31 33.11 70.62
CA ALA A 19 27.87 32.25 71.65
C ALA A 19 26.84 31.97 72.76
N ARG A 20 26.81 30.72 73.26
CA ARG A 20 25.83 30.26 74.27
C ARG A 20 25.93 31.01 75.59
N ILE A 21 27.14 31.40 75.96
CA ILE A 21 27.44 32.02 77.26
C ILE A 21 28.36 33.22 77.01
N GLY A 22 27.98 34.38 77.57
CA GLY A 22 28.79 35.60 77.47
C GLY A 22 30.09 35.55 78.29
N PRO A 23 31.03 36.47 78.04
CA PRO A 23 32.40 36.43 78.57
C PRO A 23 32.45 36.53 80.10
N ALA A 24 31.58 37.33 80.71
CA ALA A 24 31.54 37.53 82.16
C ALA A 24 31.23 36.23 82.91
N ARG A 25 30.36 35.38 82.35
CA ARG A 25 29.93 34.14 83.00
C ARG A 25 30.95 33.00 82.83
N ARG A 26 31.83 33.10 81.83
CA ARG A 26 32.97 32.18 81.62
C ARG A 26 34.30 32.73 82.13
N ARG A 27 34.33 33.96 82.67
CA ARG A 27 35.55 34.67 83.10
C ARG A 27 36.64 34.68 82.02
N LEU A 28 36.23 34.86 80.77
CA LEU A 28 37.15 34.86 79.63
C LEU A 28 37.90 36.19 79.54
N THR A 29 39.18 36.12 79.16
CA THR A 29 39.93 37.31 78.75
C THR A 29 39.33 37.86 77.45
N ARG A 30 39.61 39.14 77.16
CA ARG A 30 39.16 39.77 75.91
C ARG A 30 39.61 38.98 74.67
N ALA A 31 40.87 38.52 74.66
CA ALA A 31 41.42 37.70 73.58
C ALA A 31 40.68 36.36 73.43
N ALA A 32 40.45 35.65 74.53
CA ALA A 32 39.72 34.37 74.51
C ALA A 32 38.26 34.55 74.04
N TRP A 33 37.60 35.65 74.42
CA TRP A 33 36.25 35.97 73.94
C TRP A 33 36.21 36.30 72.44
N HIS A 34 37.21 37.00 71.91
CA HIS A 34 37.32 37.23 70.46
C HIS A 34 37.52 35.92 69.69
N ALA A 35 38.36 35.01 70.20
CA ALA A 35 38.55 33.68 69.62
C ALA A 35 37.25 32.85 69.63
N GLU A 36 36.48 32.88 70.73
CA GLU A 36 35.22 32.15 70.80
C GLU A 36 34.17 32.71 69.83
N LYS A 37 34.05 34.04 69.70
CA LYS A 37 33.17 34.64 68.69
C LYS A 37 33.57 34.26 67.27
N ALA A 38 34.87 34.21 66.97
CA ALA A 38 35.37 33.78 65.66
C ALA A 38 35.02 32.31 65.40
N ALA A 39 35.19 31.43 66.38
CA ALA A 39 34.85 30.01 66.25
C ALA A 39 33.34 29.77 66.05
N VAL A 40 32.48 30.48 66.78
CA VAL A 40 31.02 30.35 66.61
C VAL A 40 30.57 30.94 65.27
N GLY A 41 31.17 32.05 64.83
CA GLY A 41 30.94 32.60 63.49
C GLY A 41 31.34 31.63 62.37
N ALA A 42 32.49 30.97 62.51
CA ALA A 42 32.93 29.94 61.56
C ALA A 42 31.99 28.71 61.54
N ALA A 43 31.49 28.28 62.71
CA ALA A 43 30.50 27.20 62.79
C ALA A 43 29.17 27.58 62.13
N ALA A 44 28.71 28.83 62.30
CA ALA A 44 27.51 29.35 61.64
C ALA A 44 27.66 29.38 60.11
N GLU A 45 28.82 29.80 59.61
CA GLU A 45 29.14 29.77 58.18
C GLU A 45 29.17 28.33 57.64
N ALA A 46 29.82 27.41 58.35
CA ALA A 46 29.88 26.00 57.95
C ALA A 46 28.48 25.36 57.87
N LEU A 47 27.58 25.70 58.80
CA LEU A 47 26.18 25.25 58.74
C LEU A 47 25.45 25.82 57.53
N ARG A 48 25.62 27.11 57.22
CA ARG A 48 25.01 27.71 56.02
C ARG A 48 25.49 27.04 54.73
N ILE A 49 26.79 26.78 54.62
CA ILE A 49 27.37 26.07 53.47
C ILE A 49 26.83 24.63 53.38
N ALA A 50 26.70 23.94 54.51
CA ALA A 50 26.16 22.58 54.54
C ALA A 50 24.67 22.55 54.13
N ASP A 51 23.87 23.52 54.56
CA ASP A 51 22.46 23.64 54.19
C ASP A 51 22.30 23.95 52.70
N THR A 52 23.11 24.85 52.14
CA THR A 52 23.09 25.13 50.70
C THR A 52 23.52 23.92 49.89
N ALA A 53 24.59 23.23 50.29
CA ALA A 53 25.07 22.02 49.61
C ALA A 53 24.01 20.90 49.66
N ARG A 54 23.27 20.79 50.77
CA ARG A 54 22.17 19.82 50.89
C ARG A 54 21.00 20.18 49.97
N ALA A 55 20.61 21.44 49.92
CA ALA A 55 19.55 21.90 49.02
C ALA A 55 19.91 21.67 47.55
N GLU A 56 21.16 21.96 47.17
CA GLU A 56 21.68 21.69 45.82
C GLU A 56 21.70 20.19 45.50
N ALA A 57 22.13 19.35 46.45
CA ALA A 57 22.12 17.90 46.28
C ALA A 57 20.70 17.34 46.12
N ASP A 58 19.73 17.84 46.89
CA ASP A 58 18.34 17.42 46.79
C ASP A 58 17.70 17.89 45.48
N ALA A 59 18.02 19.11 45.01
CA ALA A 59 17.61 19.59 43.69
C ALA A 59 18.19 18.74 42.56
N ALA A 60 19.50 18.45 42.61
CA ALA A 60 20.17 17.61 41.62
C ALA A 60 19.59 16.18 41.57
N ARG A 61 19.21 15.61 42.72
CA ARG A 61 18.53 14.30 42.77
C ARG A 61 17.15 14.34 42.12
N GLN A 62 16.37 15.41 42.35
CA GLN A 62 15.07 15.57 41.72
C GLN A 62 15.19 15.72 40.20
N ASP A 63 16.15 16.50 39.73
CA ASP A 63 16.39 16.68 38.30
C ASP A 63 16.87 15.38 37.65
N ALA A 64 17.78 14.64 38.30
CA ALA A 64 18.19 13.32 37.84
C ALA A 64 17.01 12.35 37.74
N ALA A 65 16.14 12.31 38.76
CA ALA A 65 14.94 11.47 38.75
C ALA A 65 13.96 11.83 37.62
N ARG A 66 13.80 13.13 37.31
CA ARG A 66 12.96 13.57 36.17
C ARG A 66 13.57 13.14 34.84
N VAL A 67 14.89 13.26 34.68
CA VAL A 67 15.58 12.86 33.45
C VAL A 67 15.51 11.36 33.24
N THR A 68 15.72 10.55 34.29
CA THR A 68 15.60 9.10 34.21
C THR A 68 14.17 8.66 33.90
N GLY A 69 13.16 9.24 34.57
CA GLY A 69 11.77 8.95 34.28
C GLY A 69 11.38 9.30 32.84
N ALA A 70 11.78 10.46 32.35
CA ALA A 70 11.54 10.86 30.96
C ALA A 70 12.28 9.97 29.94
N ALA A 71 13.45 9.43 30.28
CA ALA A 71 14.18 8.49 29.44
C ALA A 71 13.47 7.13 29.37
N GLU A 72 12.99 6.63 30.51
CA GLU A 72 12.21 5.38 30.59
C GLU A 72 10.90 5.49 29.82
N GLU A 73 10.17 6.60 29.93
CA GLU A 73 8.95 6.86 29.15
C GLU A 73 9.23 6.86 27.64
N LYS A 74 10.31 7.52 27.21
CA LYS A 74 10.71 7.52 25.79
C LYS A 74 11.09 6.14 25.31
N GLN A 75 11.77 5.35 26.14
CA GLN A 75 12.14 3.99 25.80
C GLN A 75 10.90 3.09 25.70
N ALA A 76 9.96 3.19 26.63
CA ALA A 76 8.68 2.47 26.57
C ALA A 76 7.87 2.86 25.31
N ALA A 77 7.83 4.15 24.97
CA ALA A 77 7.19 4.63 23.75
C ALA A 77 7.88 4.08 22.48
N ALA A 78 9.21 4.05 22.45
CA ALA A 78 9.98 3.49 21.34
C ALA A 78 9.73 1.98 21.16
N VAL A 79 9.72 1.22 22.25
CA VAL A 79 9.40 -0.22 22.22
C VAL A 79 7.96 -0.44 21.71
N SER A 80 6.99 0.34 22.20
CA SER A 80 5.61 0.24 21.72
C SER A 80 5.49 0.57 20.22
N LEU A 81 6.21 1.59 19.75
CA LEU A 81 6.25 1.94 18.33
C LEU A 81 6.85 0.80 17.50
N GLN A 82 7.92 0.17 17.98
CA GLN A 82 8.56 -0.95 17.30
C GLN A 82 7.62 -2.15 17.17
N VAL A 83 6.93 -2.53 18.25
CA VAL A 83 5.94 -3.63 18.22
C VAL A 83 4.84 -3.33 17.19
N ARG A 84 4.31 -2.10 17.18
CA ARG A 84 3.30 -1.69 16.18
C ARG A 84 3.82 -1.72 14.75
N ALA A 85 5.08 -1.35 14.54
CA ALA A 85 5.72 -1.39 13.23
C ALA A 85 5.92 -2.83 12.74
N GLU A 86 6.34 -3.74 13.61
CA GLU A 86 6.49 -5.16 13.30
C GLU A 86 5.15 -5.83 12.97
N GLU A 87 4.09 -5.54 13.73
CA GLU A 87 2.74 -6.01 13.42
C GLU A 87 2.23 -5.46 12.08
N ALA A 88 2.47 -4.18 11.79
CA ALA A 88 2.09 -3.58 10.52
C ALA A 88 2.84 -4.23 9.35
N ALA A 89 4.13 -4.52 9.51
CA ALA A 89 4.94 -5.23 8.53
C ALA A 89 4.44 -6.67 8.30
N ALA A 90 4.06 -7.39 9.37
CA ALA A 90 3.48 -8.73 9.27
C ALA A 90 2.16 -8.73 8.49
N ARG A 91 1.24 -7.81 8.81
CA ARG A 91 -0.03 -7.62 8.10
C ARG A 91 0.19 -7.27 6.62
N ALA A 92 1.16 -6.40 6.32
CA ALA A 92 1.52 -6.08 4.94
C ALA A 92 2.08 -7.30 4.20
N GLY A 93 2.91 -8.11 4.85
CA GLY A 93 3.45 -9.35 4.28
C GLY A 93 2.37 -10.38 3.95
N GLU A 94 1.37 -10.54 4.81
CA GLU A 94 0.18 -11.38 4.56
C GLU A 94 -0.67 -10.86 3.40
N ALA A 95 -0.93 -9.55 3.36
CA ALA A 95 -1.66 -8.92 2.27
C ALA A 95 -0.94 -9.11 0.92
N ILE A 96 0.39 -9.01 0.89
CA ILE A 96 1.18 -9.25 -0.33
C ILE A 96 1.11 -10.71 -0.75
N ARG A 97 1.21 -11.68 0.18
CA ARG A 97 1.09 -13.11 -0.13
C ARG A 97 -0.27 -13.44 -0.73
N THR A 98 -1.35 -13.03 -0.08
CA THR A 98 -2.72 -13.26 -0.55
C THR A 98 -2.98 -12.58 -1.90
N ALA A 99 -2.44 -11.37 -2.12
CA ALA A 99 -2.52 -10.71 -3.43
C ALA A 99 -1.77 -11.48 -4.53
N ARG A 100 -0.60 -12.05 -4.22
CA ARG A 100 0.18 -12.88 -5.16
C ARG A 100 -0.54 -14.19 -5.49
N GLU A 101 -1.12 -14.86 -4.49
CA GLU A 101 -1.91 -16.07 -4.69
C GLU A 101 -3.11 -15.80 -5.61
N ARG A 102 -3.89 -14.76 -5.33
CA ARG A 102 -5.01 -14.35 -6.19
C ARG A 102 -4.56 -13.96 -7.61
N ALA A 103 -3.42 -13.29 -7.73
CA ALA A 103 -2.86 -12.94 -9.04
C ALA A 103 -2.42 -14.19 -9.82
N ALA A 104 -1.86 -15.20 -9.13
CA ALA A 104 -1.49 -16.47 -9.75
C ALA A 104 -2.73 -17.27 -10.19
N GLU A 105 -3.76 -17.34 -9.35
CA GLU A 105 -5.04 -17.96 -9.69
C GLU A 105 -5.70 -17.27 -10.90
N ALA A 106 -5.72 -15.94 -10.92
CA ALA A 106 -6.28 -15.17 -12.03
C ALA A 106 -5.51 -15.41 -13.33
N ARG A 107 -4.17 -15.53 -13.27
CA ARG A 107 -3.35 -15.88 -14.44
C ARG A 107 -3.65 -17.30 -14.92
N ALA A 108 -3.70 -18.28 -14.02
CA ALA A 108 -4.03 -19.65 -14.38
C ALA A 108 -5.42 -19.77 -15.01
N ALA A 109 -6.41 -19.04 -14.49
CA ALA A 109 -7.75 -18.97 -15.08
C ALA A 109 -7.75 -18.31 -16.46
N ALA A 110 -6.96 -17.24 -16.65
CA ALA A 110 -6.81 -16.58 -17.95
C ALA A 110 -6.15 -17.50 -18.99
N ASP A 111 -5.09 -18.21 -18.60
CA ASP A 111 -4.38 -19.16 -19.47
C ASP A 111 -5.31 -20.32 -19.86
N ALA A 112 -6.06 -20.88 -18.91
CA ALA A 112 -7.06 -21.91 -19.20
C ALA A 112 -8.14 -21.41 -20.18
N ALA A 113 -8.65 -20.19 -19.98
CA ALA A 113 -9.61 -19.58 -20.90
C ALA A 113 -9.02 -19.36 -22.31
N GLN A 114 -7.73 -19.03 -22.44
CA GLN A 114 -7.06 -18.92 -23.73
C GLN A 114 -6.94 -20.27 -24.44
N VAL A 115 -6.61 -21.34 -23.69
CA VAL A 115 -6.56 -22.70 -24.24
C VAL A 115 -7.93 -23.11 -24.77
N GLU A 116 -8.99 -22.91 -24.00
CA GLU A 116 -10.37 -23.20 -24.43
C GLU A 116 -10.79 -22.41 -25.67
N ARG A 117 -10.45 -21.12 -25.72
CA ARG A 117 -10.69 -20.29 -26.93
C ARG A 117 -9.94 -20.83 -28.14
N ALA A 118 -8.66 -21.20 -27.98
CA ALA A 118 -7.86 -21.75 -29.06
C ALA A 118 -8.39 -23.12 -29.53
N GLU A 119 -8.94 -23.94 -28.64
CA GLU A 119 -9.62 -25.19 -29.01
C GLU A 119 -10.94 -24.94 -29.73
N ALA A 120 -11.77 -24.03 -29.22
CA ALA A 120 -13.03 -23.65 -29.85
C ALA A 120 -12.80 -23.11 -31.26
N GLU A 121 -11.79 -22.27 -31.46
CA GLU A 121 -11.38 -21.79 -32.78
C GLU A 121 -10.93 -22.93 -33.70
N ARG A 122 -10.12 -23.87 -33.19
CA ARG A 122 -9.69 -25.05 -33.96
C ARG A 122 -10.88 -25.89 -34.40
N ARG A 123 -11.85 -26.12 -33.49
CA ARG A 123 -13.08 -26.86 -33.80
C ARG A 123 -13.93 -26.11 -34.83
N ALA A 124 -14.09 -24.80 -34.68
CA ALA A 124 -14.81 -23.96 -35.63
C ALA A 124 -14.18 -24.02 -37.04
N ARG A 125 -12.86 -23.86 -37.14
CA ARG A 125 -12.12 -24.00 -38.41
C ARG A 125 -12.26 -25.39 -39.02
N ALA A 126 -12.21 -26.43 -38.20
CA ALA A 126 -12.39 -27.82 -38.66
C ALA A 126 -13.82 -28.05 -39.21
N MET A 127 -14.85 -27.52 -38.54
CA MET A 127 -16.23 -27.57 -39.02
C MET A 127 -16.41 -26.79 -40.32
N GLU A 128 -15.83 -25.59 -40.42
CA GLU A 128 -15.88 -24.79 -41.64
C GLU A 128 -15.21 -25.52 -42.82
N ALA A 129 -14.04 -26.13 -42.60
CA ALA A 129 -13.35 -26.92 -43.62
C ALA A 129 -14.17 -28.16 -44.05
N ARG A 130 -14.87 -28.82 -43.11
CA ARG A 130 -15.80 -29.92 -43.43
C ARG A 130 -17.01 -29.42 -44.22
N GLY A 131 -17.63 -28.32 -43.81
CA GLY A 131 -18.74 -27.70 -44.53
C GLY A 131 -18.37 -27.32 -45.96
N ARG A 132 -17.21 -26.69 -46.15
CA ARG A 132 -16.68 -26.36 -47.49
C ARG A 132 -16.42 -27.60 -48.36
N ARG A 133 -16.07 -28.74 -47.77
CA ARG A 133 -15.90 -30.02 -48.51
C ARG A 133 -17.25 -30.59 -48.93
N LEU A 134 -18.22 -30.64 -48.02
CA LEU A 134 -19.57 -31.10 -48.32
C LEU A 134 -20.25 -30.23 -49.38
N LEU A 135 -20.11 -28.91 -49.29
CA LEU A 135 -20.62 -27.99 -50.33
C LEU A 135 -19.98 -28.24 -51.69
N ARG A 136 -18.67 -28.48 -51.75
CA ARG A 136 -17.99 -28.85 -53.01
C ARG A 136 -18.45 -30.19 -53.57
N GLN A 137 -18.66 -31.20 -52.72
CA GLN A 137 -19.21 -32.49 -53.12
C GLN A 137 -20.63 -32.33 -53.67
N ALA A 138 -21.50 -31.61 -52.95
CA ALA A 138 -22.87 -31.33 -53.38
C ALA A 138 -22.91 -30.55 -54.70
N GLN A 139 -22.03 -29.56 -54.90
CA GLN A 139 -21.90 -28.84 -56.18
C GLN A 139 -21.41 -29.76 -57.30
N GLY A 140 -20.47 -30.66 -57.02
CA GLY A 140 -19.99 -31.64 -58.00
C GLY A 140 -21.04 -32.68 -58.38
N GLU A 141 -21.86 -33.13 -57.42
CA GLU A 141 -23.00 -34.02 -57.66
C GLU A 141 -24.12 -33.29 -58.41
N ALA A 142 -24.48 -32.08 -58.00
CA ALA A 142 -25.44 -31.25 -58.71
C ALA A 142 -24.97 -30.97 -60.15
N GLY A 143 -23.67 -30.70 -60.35
CA GLY A 143 -23.08 -30.53 -61.67
C GLY A 143 -23.18 -31.81 -62.52
N ARG A 144 -22.97 -32.99 -61.91
CA ARG A 144 -23.16 -34.28 -62.59
C ARG A 144 -24.62 -34.53 -62.96
N VAL A 145 -25.55 -34.31 -62.03
CA VAL A 145 -26.99 -34.48 -62.26
C VAL A 145 -27.50 -33.49 -63.31
N LEU A 146 -27.08 -32.22 -63.25
CA LEU A 146 -27.42 -31.23 -64.26
C LEU A 146 -26.78 -31.58 -65.60
N GLY A 147 -25.55 -32.09 -65.62
CA GLY A 147 -24.87 -32.53 -66.84
C GLY A 147 -25.57 -33.72 -67.51
N THR A 148 -25.96 -34.74 -66.73
CA THR A 148 -26.75 -35.87 -67.25
C THR A 148 -28.12 -35.41 -67.70
N ALA A 149 -28.81 -34.56 -66.93
CA ALA A 149 -30.09 -33.99 -67.31
C ALA A 149 -29.98 -33.15 -68.59
N ARG A 150 -28.89 -32.40 -68.80
CA ARG A 150 -28.65 -31.62 -70.03
C ARG A 150 -28.34 -32.52 -71.21
N ALA A 151 -27.54 -33.57 -71.02
CA ALA A 151 -27.25 -34.55 -72.05
C ALA A 151 -28.50 -35.36 -72.47
N GLU A 152 -29.36 -35.69 -71.50
CA GLU A 152 -30.66 -36.32 -71.73
C GLU A 152 -31.62 -35.34 -72.42
N ALA A 153 -31.67 -34.09 -71.97
CA ALA A 153 -32.45 -33.03 -72.61
C ALA A 153 -31.97 -32.75 -74.04
N ASP A 154 -30.68 -32.79 -74.33
CA ASP A 154 -30.13 -32.65 -75.69
C ASP A 154 -30.35 -33.91 -76.54
N ARG A 155 -30.47 -35.09 -75.93
CA ARG A 155 -30.92 -36.33 -76.60
C ARG A 155 -32.40 -36.21 -76.97
N ILE A 156 -33.24 -35.81 -76.01
CA ILE A 156 -34.66 -35.53 -76.23
C ILE A 156 -34.81 -34.41 -77.26
N ARG A 157 -34.04 -33.32 -77.21
CA ARG A 157 -34.11 -32.21 -78.17
C ARG A 157 -33.70 -32.62 -79.58
N ARG A 158 -32.75 -33.56 -79.71
CA ARG A 158 -32.38 -34.16 -80.99
C ARG A 158 -33.42 -35.16 -81.50
N GLY A 159 -34.13 -35.88 -80.62
CA GLY A 159 -35.25 -36.76 -80.96
C GLY A 159 -36.61 -36.06 -81.11
N ALA A 160 -36.81 -34.90 -80.49
CA ALA A 160 -38.08 -34.21 -80.32
C ALA A 160 -38.16 -32.90 -81.12
N ARG A 161 -37.43 -32.80 -82.24
CA ARG A 161 -37.75 -31.81 -83.28
C ARG A 161 -39.18 -31.94 -83.83
N GLY A 162 -39.91 -33.02 -83.50
CA GLY A 162 -41.34 -33.17 -83.78
C GLY A 162 -42.31 -32.98 -82.59
N LEU A 163 -41.86 -32.96 -81.33
CA LEU A 163 -42.75 -33.00 -80.15
C LEU A 163 -42.66 -31.77 -79.23
N GLY A 164 -41.65 -30.91 -79.40
CA GLY A 164 -41.40 -29.74 -78.54
C GLY A 164 -42.44 -28.62 -78.59
N ALA A 165 -43.23 -28.54 -79.67
CA ALA A 165 -44.30 -27.53 -79.77
C ALA A 165 -45.53 -27.85 -78.91
N TRP A 166 -45.75 -29.13 -78.58
CA TRP A 166 -46.96 -29.56 -77.87
C TRP A 166 -46.80 -29.52 -76.33
N LEU A 167 -45.63 -29.89 -75.80
CA LEU A 167 -45.38 -29.88 -74.34
C LEU A 167 -45.06 -28.49 -73.77
N GLY A 168 -44.57 -27.55 -74.59
CA GLY A 168 -44.35 -26.16 -74.17
C GLY A 168 -45.65 -25.44 -73.78
N ALA A 169 -46.76 -25.74 -74.43
CA ALA A 169 -48.07 -25.18 -74.10
C ALA A 169 -48.65 -25.74 -72.78
N LEU A 170 -48.30 -26.99 -72.43
CA LEU A 170 -48.84 -27.67 -71.25
C LEU A 170 -48.10 -27.27 -69.96
N TRP A 171 -46.81 -26.93 -70.06
CA TRP A 171 -46.01 -26.50 -68.90
C TRP A 171 -46.25 -25.04 -68.50
N HIS A 172 -46.61 -24.18 -69.47
CA HIS A 172 -47.04 -22.81 -69.18
C HIS A 172 -48.40 -22.72 -68.46
N GLY A 173 -49.21 -23.79 -68.47
CA GLY A 173 -50.49 -23.85 -67.75
C GLY A 173 -50.40 -24.29 -66.29
N VAL A 174 -49.36 -25.05 -65.90
CA VAL A 174 -49.31 -25.72 -64.58
C VAL A 174 -48.37 -25.01 -63.57
N LEU A 175 -47.47 -24.13 -64.01
CA LEU A 175 -46.55 -23.39 -63.13
C LEU A 175 -46.97 -21.93 -62.85
N GLY A 176 -48.26 -21.63 -62.96
CA GLY A 176 -48.85 -20.31 -62.67
C GLY A 176 -48.83 -19.88 -61.20
N THR A 177 -48.41 -20.71 -60.25
CA THR A 177 -48.33 -20.34 -58.83
C THR A 177 -46.89 -20.18 -58.37
N ALA A 178 -46.43 -18.93 -58.37
CA ALA A 178 -45.07 -18.45 -58.14
C ALA A 178 -44.36 -19.00 -56.87
N PRO A 179 -43.48 -20.02 -56.97
CA PRO A 179 -42.68 -20.49 -55.84
C PRO A 179 -41.64 -19.45 -55.39
N ALA A 180 -41.27 -18.52 -56.29
CA ALA A 180 -40.32 -17.44 -56.03
C ALA A 180 -40.82 -16.38 -55.02
N ALA A 181 -42.14 -16.23 -54.83
CA ALA A 181 -42.68 -15.28 -53.87
C ALA A 181 -42.60 -15.83 -52.43
N VAL A 182 -42.89 -17.12 -52.25
CA VAL A 182 -42.83 -17.81 -50.96
C VAL A 182 -41.37 -17.97 -50.50
N ALA A 183 -40.46 -18.34 -51.40
CA ALA A 183 -39.04 -18.43 -51.10
C ALA A 183 -38.41 -17.08 -50.70
N ARG A 184 -38.81 -15.98 -51.36
CA ARG A 184 -38.34 -14.62 -51.00
C ARG A 184 -38.86 -14.17 -49.63
N LYS A 185 -40.10 -14.51 -49.29
CA LYS A 185 -40.70 -14.17 -47.99
C LYS A 185 -40.06 -14.95 -46.84
N ALA A 186 -39.77 -16.25 -47.05
CA ALA A 186 -39.05 -17.08 -46.08
C ALA A 186 -37.59 -16.62 -45.87
N ALA A 187 -36.87 -16.29 -46.95
CA ALA A 187 -35.51 -15.76 -46.86
C ALA A 187 -35.45 -14.37 -46.17
N GLY A 188 -36.48 -13.54 -46.35
CA GLY A 188 -36.61 -12.26 -45.65
C GLY A 188 -36.80 -12.42 -44.14
N ALA A 189 -37.65 -13.36 -43.72
CA ALA A 189 -37.89 -13.65 -42.31
C ALA A 189 -36.63 -14.18 -41.60
N ALA A 190 -35.92 -15.12 -42.22
CA ALA A 190 -34.68 -15.68 -41.66
C ALA A 190 -33.58 -14.60 -41.47
N ARG A 191 -33.41 -13.70 -42.44
CA ARG A 191 -32.42 -12.59 -42.33
C ARG A 191 -32.79 -11.57 -41.27
N ALA A 192 -34.09 -11.36 -41.02
CA ALA A 192 -34.54 -10.43 -39.98
C ALA A 192 -34.26 -10.99 -38.58
N GLU A 193 -34.44 -12.30 -38.40
CA GLU A 193 -34.16 -12.99 -37.14
C GLU A 193 -32.66 -13.07 -36.85
N GLU A 194 -31.84 -13.38 -37.86
CA GLU A 194 -30.37 -13.37 -37.76
C GLU A 194 -29.85 -11.98 -37.36
N ARG A 195 -30.37 -10.89 -37.95
CA ARG A 195 -30.01 -9.52 -37.57
C ARG A 195 -30.36 -9.20 -36.11
N ARG A 196 -31.50 -9.67 -35.60
CA ARG A 196 -31.89 -9.48 -34.19
C ARG A 196 -30.93 -10.20 -33.25
N LEU A 197 -30.53 -11.43 -33.57
CA LEU A 197 -29.58 -12.20 -32.76
C LEU A 197 -28.18 -11.57 -32.77
N VAL A 198 -27.72 -11.09 -33.94
CA VAL A 198 -26.43 -10.41 -34.06
C VAL A 198 -26.43 -9.10 -33.27
N LEU A 199 -27.47 -8.27 -33.40
CA LEU A 199 -27.59 -7.03 -32.62
C LEU A 199 -27.64 -7.30 -31.11
N GLY A 200 -28.39 -8.33 -30.69
CA GLY A 200 -28.44 -8.74 -29.28
C GLY A 200 -27.07 -9.14 -28.73
N ARG A 201 -26.26 -9.87 -29.51
CA ARG A 201 -24.89 -10.24 -29.12
C ARG A 201 -23.96 -9.03 -29.04
N ILE A 202 -24.07 -8.09 -29.97
CA ILE A 202 -23.29 -6.84 -29.94
C ILE A 202 -23.63 -6.04 -28.68
N THR A 203 -24.92 -5.85 -28.38
CA THR A 203 -25.33 -5.11 -27.17
C THR A 203 -24.90 -5.78 -25.87
N ALA A 204 -24.89 -7.11 -25.83
CA ALA A 204 -24.42 -7.85 -24.66
C ALA A 204 -22.89 -7.73 -24.49
N ALA A 205 -22.14 -7.77 -25.60
CA ALA A 205 -20.69 -7.57 -25.59
C ALA A 205 -20.32 -6.14 -25.18
N ASP A 206 -21.06 -5.13 -25.65
CA ASP A 206 -20.85 -3.73 -25.27
C ASP A 206 -21.12 -3.52 -23.76
N ALA A 207 -22.20 -4.09 -23.23
CA ALA A 207 -22.50 -4.03 -21.80
C ALA A 207 -21.43 -4.71 -20.93
N GLU A 208 -20.82 -5.80 -21.42
CA GLU A 208 -19.71 -6.45 -20.74
C GLU A 208 -18.42 -5.60 -20.81
N ALA A 209 -18.14 -4.99 -21.96
CA ALA A 209 -17.02 -4.08 -22.13
C ALA A 209 -17.11 -2.86 -21.20
N ASP A 210 -18.31 -2.29 -21.03
CA ASP A 210 -18.52 -1.16 -20.12
C ASP A 210 -18.33 -1.56 -18.65
N ARG A 211 -18.81 -2.73 -18.23
CA ARG A 211 -18.54 -3.27 -16.88
C ARG A 211 -17.05 -3.46 -16.62
N LEU A 212 -16.28 -3.87 -17.63
CA LEU A 212 -14.83 -4.01 -17.50
C LEU A 212 -14.13 -2.64 -17.40
N ARG A 213 -14.57 -1.65 -18.16
CA ARG A 213 -14.07 -0.26 -18.06
C ARG A 213 -14.36 0.33 -16.69
N ASP A 214 -15.56 0.14 -16.16
CA ASP A 214 -15.92 0.62 -14.82
C ASP A 214 -15.07 -0.03 -13.73
N ARG A 215 -14.80 -1.34 -13.85
CA ARG A 215 -13.89 -2.05 -12.94
C ARG A 215 -12.47 -1.51 -13.02
N LEU A 216 -11.96 -1.25 -14.23
CA LEU A 216 -10.62 -0.67 -14.43
C LEU A 216 -10.54 0.71 -13.77
N ARG A 217 -11.53 1.58 -14.04
CA ARG A 217 -11.59 2.91 -13.43
C ARG A 217 -11.64 2.85 -11.90
N ALA A 218 -12.45 1.96 -11.33
CA ALA A 218 -12.50 1.76 -9.89
C ALA A 218 -11.16 1.25 -9.31
N THR A 219 -10.41 0.42 -10.05
CA THR A 219 -9.07 -0.01 -9.62
C THR A 219 -8.04 1.10 -9.73
N GLU A 220 -8.10 1.94 -10.76
CA GLU A 220 -7.23 3.12 -10.91
C GLU A 220 -7.48 4.14 -9.80
N GLU A 221 -8.74 4.41 -9.47
CA GLU A 221 -9.11 5.29 -8.34
C GLU A 221 -8.57 4.76 -7.00
N ARG A 222 -8.64 3.44 -6.77
CA ARG A 222 -8.04 2.81 -5.58
C ARG A 222 -6.52 2.94 -5.56
N LEU A 223 -5.85 2.73 -6.69
CA LEU A 223 -4.39 2.88 -6.81
C LEU A 223 -3.96 4.34 -6.61
N ALA A 224 -4.72 5.30 -7.14
CA ALA A 224 -4.49 6.71 -6.91
C ALA A 224 -4.65 7.08 -5.42
N ALA A 225 -5.68 6.54 -4.76
CA ALA A 225 -5.89 6.75 -3.32
C ALA A 225 -4.77 6.16 -2.46
N THR A 226 -4.30 4.95 -2.76
CA THR A 226 -3.17 4.33 -2.02
C THR A 226 -1.86 5.06 -2.27
N SER A 227 -1.59 5.51 -3.49
CA SER A 227 -0.43 6.34 -3.82
C SER A 227 -0.47 7.68 -3.06
N GLY A 228 -1.65 8.32 -3.00
CA GLY A 228 -1.86 9.54 -2.21
C GLY A 228 -1.59 9.34 -0.71
N ALA A 229 -2.06 8.24 -0.14
CA ALA A 229 -1.80 7.89 1.26
C ALA A 229 -0.30 7.59 1.52
N ALA A 230 0.39 6.95 0.58
CA ALA A 230 1.83 6.74 0.68
C ALA A 230 2.62 8.05 0.63
N ALA A 231 2.19 8.99 -0.22
CA ALA A 231 2.79 10.32 -0.32
C ALA A 231 2.57 11.14 0.97
N SER A 232 1.38 11.07 1.59
CA SER A 232 1.12 11.77 2.85
C SER A 232 1.96 11.21 4.01
N LEU A 233 2.10 9.88 4.10
CA LEU A 233 2.99 9.24 5.07
C LEU A 233 4.46 9.62 4.87
N GLY A 234 4.91 9.74 3.62
CA GLY A 234 6.25 10.24 3.29
C GLY A 234 6.46 11.68 3.78
N ALA A 235 5.48 12.56 3.55
CA ALA A 235 5.53 13.94 4.01
C ALA A 235 5.53 14.05 5.56
N GLU A 236 4.76 13.22 6.25
CA GLU A 236 4.76 13.14 7.72
C GLU A 236 6.10 12.66 8.26
N ARG A 237 6.68 11.60 7.67
CA ARG A 237 8.02 11.11 8.01
C ARG A 237 9.06 12.22 7.87
N ASP A 238 9.04 12.93 6.74
CA ASP A 238 10.01 13.99 6.47
C ASP A 238 9.82 15.19 7.43
N ARG A 239 8.58 15.48 7.82
CA ARG A 239 8.29 16.47 8.87
C ARG A 239 8.87 16.03 10.22
N LEU A 240 8.63 14.79 10.64
CA LEU A 240 9.17 14.24 11.89
C LEU A 240 10.70 14.22 11.89
N ALA A 241 11.35 13.89 10.77
CA ALA A 241 12.80 13.92 10.63
C ALA A 241 13.38 15.35 10.82
N ARG A 242 12.66 16.37 10.34
CA ARG A 242 13.01 17.78 10.60
C ARG A 242 12.81 18.17 12.06
N GLU A 243 11.72 17.73 12.70
CA GLU A 243 11.48 17.97 14.13
C GLU A 243 12.56 17.29 14.99
N VAL A 244 12.93 16.05 14.70
CA VAL A 244 14.03 15.34 15.36
C VAL A 244 15.36 16.08 15.17
N SER A 245 15.66 16.53 13.96
CA SER A 245 16.88 17.31 13.69
C SER A 245 16.92 18.64 14.46
N ARG A 246 15.77 19.29 14.68
CA ARG A 246 15.66 20.51 15.49
C ARG A 246 15.87 20.26 16.98
N LEU A 247 15.38 19.13 17.49
CA LEU A 247 15.50 18.76 18.90
C LEU A 247 16.86 18.13 19.24
N ARG A 248 17.63 17.70 18.24
CA ARG A 248 18.97 17.17 18.44
C ARG A 248 19.87 18.31 18.94
N PRO A 249 20.43 18.23 20.16
CA PRO A 249 21.33 19.26 20.66
C PRO A 249 22.53 19.38 19.71
N ALA A 250 22.95 20.63 19.46
CA ALA A 250 24.13 20.90 18.67
C ALA A 250 25.29 20.06 19.23
N ALA A 251 25.92 19.27 18.37
CA ALA A 251 27.07 18.48 18.76
C ALA A 251 28.08 19.43 19.44
N PRO A 252 28.61 19.07 20.62
CA PRO A 252 29.62 19.89 21.26
C PRO A 252 30.75 20.13 20.26
N PRO A 253 31.30 21.37 20.21
CA PRO A 253 32.38 21.69 19.28
C PRO A 253 33.46 20.63 19.43
N ALA A 254 33.88 20.07 18.31
CA ALA A 254 34.95 19.08 18.28
C ALA A 254 36.13 19.65 19.10
N PRO A 255 36.71 18.87 20.04
CA PRO A 255 37.84 19.36 20.81
C PRO A 255 38.90 19.84 19.84
N GLU A 256 39.30 21.12 19.96
CA GLU A 256 40.38 21.70 19.18
C GLU A 256 41.53 20.71 19.16
N ALA A 257 41.93 20.30 17.95
CA ALA A 257 43.00 19.34 17.74
C ALA A 257 44.22 19.85 18.51
N VAL A 258 44.53 19.16 19.62
CA VAL A 258 45.73 19.45 20.40
C VAL A 258 46.91 19.31 19.44
N PRO A 259 47.72 20.37 19.24
CA PRO A 259 48.82 20.34 18.30
C PRO A 259 49.74 19.17 18.66
N GLU A 260 49.90 18.28 17.68
CA GLU A 260 50.67 17.06 17.76
C GLU A 260 52.08 17.37 18.26
N ALA A 261 52.44 16.78 19.40
CA ALA A 261 53.73 17.04 20.04
C ALA A 261 54.88 16.67 19.08
N PRO A 262 55.92 17.51 18.95
CA PRO A 262 56.99 17.28 18.00
C PRO A 262 57.73 15.97 18.30
N ALA A 263 57.81 15.12 17.28
CA ALA A 263 58.47 13.81 17.35
C ALA A 263 59.91 13.92 17.87
N PRO A 264 60.37 13.00 18.74
CA PRO A 264 61.71 13.04 19.30
C PRO A 264 62.75 12.83 18.20
N ARG A 265 63.61 13.83 18.01
CA ARG A 265 64.79 13.75 17.14
C ARG A 265 65.68 12.59 17.57
N ARG A 266 65.78 11.56 16.72
CA ARG A 266 66.85 10.54 16.83
C ARG A 266 68.20 11.26 16.68
N LYS A 267 69.05 11.13 17.71
CA LYS A 267 70.46 11.53 17.65
C LYS A 267 71.24 10.53 16.78
N PRO A 268 72.24 10.99 16.00
CA PRO A 268 73.17 10.15 15.27
C PRO A 268 74.13 9.40 16.20
#